data_AF-A0A0B0NWB0-F1
#
_entry.id   AF-A0A0B0NWB0-F1
#
_cell.length_a   1.000
_cell.length_b   1.000
_cell.length_c   1.000
_cell.angle_alpha   90.00
_cell.angle_beta   90.00
_cell.angle_gamma   90.00
#
_symmetry.space_group_name_H-M   'P 1'
#
loop_
_entity.id
_entity.type
_entity.pdbx_description
1 polymer ?
#
loop_
_entity_poly.entity_id
_entity_poly.type
_entity_poly.pdbx_seq_one_letter_code
_entity_poly.pdbx_strand_id
1 'polypeptide(L)'
;MVRSRRSSVMTSVLSKSALNQVELFKHPHLLLLQLNNSIFKLPGGRLRPGESDIDGLRRKLSNKLSPSRDGNETEWEMGECLGMWWRHDFETLLCPYLPPTVKKPKECTKLFLVRLPESRKFIVPENLKLLAVPLSQVHENHKTYGPVISGVPQLLSKYSINIIDI
;
A
#
# COMPACT_ATOMS: atom_id res chain seq x y z
N MET A 1 -14.25 2.06 29.16
CA MET A 1 -13.98 2.68 27.84
C MET A 1 -13.41 1.61 26.88
N VAL A 2 -14.25 1.02 26.02
CA VAL A 2 -13.83 -0.05 25.10
C VAL A 2 -13.05 0.57 23.93
N ARG A 3 -11.72 0.45 23.93
CA ARG A 3 -10.90 0.87 22.77
C ARG A 3 -11.26 -0.01 21.57
N SER A 4 -11.99 0.57 20.62
CA SER A 4 -12.38 -0.05 19.33
C SER A 4 -11.17 -0.69 18.63
N ARG A 5 -11.37 -1.88 18.06
CA ARG A 5 -10.40 -2.50 17.12
C ARG A 5 -10.10 -1.50 16.00
N ARG A 6 -8.83 -1.36 15.64
CA ARG A 6 -8.40 -0.49 14.54
C ARG A 6 -8.10 -1.37 13.32
N SER A 7 -8.91 -1.28 12.28
CA SER A 7 -8.57 -1.87 10.98
C SER A 7 -7.86 -0.81 10.14
N SER A 8 -6.73 -1.17 9.55
CA SER A 8 -6.01 -0.34 8.59
C SER A 8 -5.83 -1.10 7.29
N VAL A 9 -5.99 -0.40 6.18
CA VAL A 9 -5.73 -0.92 4.84
C VAL A 9 -4.53 -0.18 4.27
N MET A 10 -3.63 -0.92 3.66
CA MET A 10 -2.44 -0.41 3.00
C MET A 10 -2.44 -0.90 1.55
N THR A 11 -1.84 -0.12 0.67
CA THR A 11 -1.77 -0.43 -0.75
C THR A 11 -0.35 -0.79 -1.15
N SER A 12 -0.20 -1.92 -1.83
CA SER A 12 0.92 -2.14 -2.74
C SER A 12 0.47 -1.64 -4.11
N VAL A 13 0.93 -0.46 -4.50
CA VAL A 13 0.68 0.04 -5.86
C VAL A 13 1.79 -0.50 -6.72
N LEU A 14 1.44 -1.37 -7.66
CA LEU A 14 2.30 -1.73 -8.78
C LEU A 14 1.92 -0.82 -9.96
N SER A 15 2.87 0.00 -10.42
CA SER A 15 2.69 0.64 -11.72
C SER A 15 2.86 -0.44 -12.79
N LYS A 16 1.78 -0.72 -13.52
CA LYS A 16 1.94 -1.28 -14.87
C LYS A 16 2.59 -0.18 -15.70
N SER A 17 3.73 -0.47 -16.30
CA SER A 17 4.36 0.43 -17.26
C SER A 17 3.52 0.41 -18.53
N ALA A 18 2.69 1.43 -18.75
CA ALA A 18 2.03 1.62 -20.02
C ALA A 18 1.83 3.11 -20.33
N LEU A 19 2.35 3.48 -21.51
CA LEU A 19 2.05 4.61 -22.39
C LEU A 19 2.64 6.01 -22.12
N ASN A 20 3.58 6.30 -23.02
CA ASN A 20 3.90 7.57 -23.70
C ASN A 20 4.37 8.74 -22.83
N GLN A 21 5.66 9.03 -22.97
CA GLN A 21 6.47 9.96 -22.18
C GLN A 21 6.64 9.54 -20.73
N VAL A 22 7.51 8.53 -20.54
CA VAL A 22 8.52 8.41 -19.49
C VAL A 22 8.88 6.92 -19.39
N GLU A 23 9.86 6.52 -20.20
CA GLU A 23 10.56 5.24 -20.13
C GLU A 23 11.41 5.23 -18.84
N LEU A 24 10.82 4.99 -17.66
CA LEU A 24 11.62 5.06 -16.43
C LEU A 24 12.11 3.70 -15.92
N PHE A 25 11.40 2.59 -16.10
CA PHE A 25 11.72 1.38 -15.34
C PHE A 25 11.42 0.02 -16.03
N LYS A 26 12.47 -0.77 -16.26
CA LYS A 26 12.42 -2.16 -16.78
C LYS A 26 12.19 -3.23 -15.69
N HIS A 27 11.80 -2.83 -14.49
CA HIS A 27 11.59 -3.73 -13.35
C HIS A 27 10.46 -3.20 -12.45
N PRO A 28 9.79 -4.06 -11.67
CA PRO A 28 8.67 -3.64 -10.83
C PRO A 28 9.10 -2.66 -9.73
N HIS A 29 8.26 -1.65 -9.52
CA HIS A 29 8.40 -0.64 -8.47
C HIS A 29 7.19 -0.62 -7.57
N LEU A 30 7.43 -0.25 -6.32
CA LEU A 30 6.42 0.01 -5.31
C LEU A 30 6.28 1.52 -5.12
N LEU A 31 5.05 2.06 -5.23
CA LEU A 31 4.83 3.46 -4.90
C LEU A 31 4.76 3.67 -3.38
N LEU A 32 5.66 4.49 -2.85
CA LEU A 32 5.77 4.81 -1.43
C LEU A 32 5.64 6.31 -1.19
N LEU A 33 5.00 6.67 -0.07
CA LEU A 33 4.99 8.03 0.45
C LEU A 33 6.16 8.20 1.42
N GLN A 34 7.03 9.16 1.16
CA GLN A 34 8.15 9.52 2.02
C GLN A 34 7.82 10.79 2.81
N LEU A 35 7.97 10.72 4.13
CA LEU A 35 7.85 11.83 5.07
C LEU A 35 9.22 12.13 5.69
N ASN A 36 9.58 13.42 5.79
CA ASN A 36 10.83 13.89 6.43
C ASN A 36 12.11 13.19 5.92
N ASN A 37 12.12 12.79 4.64
CA ASN A 37 13.23 12.07 3.97
C ASN A 37 13.67 10.73 4.57
N SER A 38 13.03 10.24 5.65
CA SER A 38 13.47 9.01 6.34
C SER A 38 12.35 8.02 6.64
N ILE A 39 11.09 8.46 6.59
CA ILE A 39 9.94 7.62 6.93
C ILE A 39 9.19 7.26 5.66
N PHE A 40 9.13 5.97 5.34
CA PHE A 40 8.40 5.45 4.19
C PHE A 40 7.08 4.82 4.63
N LYS A 41 6.01 5.10 3.88
CA LYS A 41 4.66 4.61 4.16
C LYS A 41 3.98 4.16 2.88
N LEU A 42 3.20 3.09 2.98
CA LEU A 42 2.26 2.73 1.93
C LEU A 42 1.06 3.70 1.95
N PRO A 43 0.51 4.08 0.78
CA PRO A 43 -0.79 4.73 0.71
C PRO A 43 -1.87 3.89 1.39
N GLY A 44 -2.87 4.54 1.98
CA GLY A 44 -3.94 3.87 2.74
C GLY A 44 -4.21 4.53 4.09
N GLY A 45 -4.79 3.77 5.02
CA GLY A 45 -5.02 4.20 6.40
C GLY A 45 -6.19 3.50 7.08
N ARG A 46 -6.64 4.09 8.19
CA ARG A 46 -7.68 3.50 9.05
C ARG A 46 -9.07 3.52 8.41
N LEU A 47 -9.76 2.40 8.50
CA LEU A 47 -11.15 2.23 8.11
C LEU A 47 -12.10 2.90 9.11
N ARG A 48 -13.29 3.28 8.63
CA ARG A 48 -14.42 3.67 9.47
C ARG A 48 -15.11 2.42 10.04
N PRO A 49 -15.78 2.52 11.19
CA PRO A 49 -16.60 1.41 11.68
C PRO A 49 -17.65 0.98 10.64
N GLY A 50 -17.75 -0.32 10.36
CA GLY A 50 -18.70 -0.88 9.39
C GLY A 50 -18.31 -0.72 7.91
N GLU A 51 -17.20 -0.04 7.60
CA GLU A 51 -16.73 0.14 6.23
C GLU A 51 -16.01 -1.11 5.73
N SER A 52 -16.25 -1.48 4.46
CA SER A 52 -15.54 -2.59 3.81
C SER A 52 -14.07 -2.23 3.58
N ASP A 53 -13.18 -3.23 3.54
CA ASP A 53 -11.76 -2.98 3.29
C ASP A 53 -11.52 -2.30 1.94
N ILE A 54 -12.23 -2.76 0.90
CA ILE A 54 -12.12 -2.29 -0.48
C ILE A 54 -12.60 -0.84 -0.60
N ASP A 55 -13.80 -0.53 -0.10
CA ASP A 55 -14.36 0.82 -0.20
C ASP A 55 -13.55 1.82 0.63
N GLY A 56 -13.11 1.39 1.81
CA GLY A 56 -12.26 2.22 2.64
C GLY A 56 -10.89 2.46 2.01
N LEU A 57 -10.29 1.47 1.36
CA LEU A 57 -9.02 1.64 0.64
C LEU A 57 -9.19 2.59 -0.54
N ARG A 58 -10.20 2.37 -1.39
CA ARG A 58 -10.54 3.26 -2.51
C ARG A 58 -10.73 4.69 -2.05
N ARG A 59 -11.50 4.91 -0.96
CA ARG A 59 -11.69 6.24 -0.36
C ARG A 59 -10.38 6.83 0.16
N LYS A 60 -9.51 6.04 0.79
CA LYS A 60 -8.22 6.51 1.30
C LYS A 60 -7.26 6.92 0.20
N LEU A 61 -7.22 6.15 -0.90
CA LEU A 61 -6.40 6.47 -2.07
C LEU A 61 -6.89 7.74 -2.75
N SER A 62 -8.20 7.82 -3.04
CA SER A 62 -8.80 9.01 -3.64
C SER A 62 -8.54 10.25 -2.79
N ASN A 63 -8.75 10.19 -1.46
CA ASN A 63 -8.52 11.34 -0.59
C ASN A 63 -7.05 11.77 -0.48
N LYS A 64 -6.08 10.88 -0.75
CA LYS A 64 -4.65 11.16 -0.55
C LYS A 64 -3.89 11.44 -1.82
N LEU A 65 -4.35 10.91 -2.95
CA LEU A 65 -3.60 10.85 -4.19
C LEU A 65 -4.38 11.38 -5.40
N SER A 66 -5.70 11.59 -5.33
CA SER A 66 -6.48 12.09 -6.47
C SER A 66 -6.56 13.63 -6.50
N PRO A 67 -6.37 14.25 -7.67
CA PRO A 67 -6.49 15.70 -7.89
C PRO A 67 -7.78 16.38 -7.45
N SER A 68 -8.95 15.84 -7.78
CA SER A 68 -10.24 16.41 -7.35
C SER A 68 -11.37 15.36 -7.42
N ARG A 69 -12.54 15.72 -6.88
CA ARG A 69 -13.75 14.88 -6.91
C ARG A 69 -14.58 15.06 -8.18
N ASP A 70 -14.04 15.69 -9.23
CA ASP A 70 -14.83 16.12 -10.39
C ASP A 70 -15.21 14.97 -11.35
N GLY A 71 -15.24 13.73 -10.85
CA GLY A 71 -15.87 12.58 -11.51
C GLY A 71 -15.18 12.06 -12.78
N ASN A 72 -14.16 12.77 -13.29
CA ASN A 72 -13.53 12.47 -14.58
C ASN A 72 -12.23 11.64 -14.44
N GLU A 73 -11.93 11.14 -13.24
CA GLU A 73 -10.76 10.29 -12.99
C GLU A 73 -11.13 8.81 -13.07
N THR A 74 -10.28 8.01 -13.73
CA THR A 74 -10.40 6.56 -13.75
C THR A 74 -10.46 6.03 -12.32
N GLU A 75 -11.45 5.18 -12.03
CA GLU A 75 -11.62 4.58 -10.71
C GLU A 75 -10.41 3.71 -10.33
N TRP A 76 -10.11 3.60 -9.04
CA TRP A 76 -9.07 2.71 -8.57
C TRP A 76 -9.47 1.24 -8.75
N GLU A 77 -8.69 0.49 -9.53
CA GLU A 77 -8.89 -0.94 -9.70
C GLU A 77 -8.28 -1.71 -8.51
N MET A 78 -9.14 -2.12 -7.58
CA MET A 78 -8.77 -2.89 -6.40
C MET A 78 -8.54 -4.36 -6.76
N GLY A 79 -7.38 -4.89 -6.41
CA GLY A 79 -7.04 -6.31 -6.54
C GLY A 79 -7.27 -7.10 -5.25
N GLU A 80 -6.64 -8.27 -5.17
CA GLU A 80 -6.75 -9.17 -4.02
C GLU A 80 -5.95 -8.69 -2.80
N CYS A 81 -6.25 -9.26 -1.64
CA CYS A 81 -5.47 -9.10 -0.42
C CYS A 81 -4.18 -9.94 -0.51
N LEU A 82 -3.03 -9.27 -0.43
CA LEU A 82 -1.71 -9.89 -0.49
C LEU A 82 -1.25 -10.45 0.86
N GLY A 83 -1.63 -9.79 1.95
CA GLY A 83 -1.16 -10.16 3.28
C GLY A 83 -1.87 -9.43 4.39
N MET A 84 -1.77 -9.98 5.59
CA MET A 84 -2.38 -9.44 6.80
C MET A 84 -1.36 -9.46 7.93
N TRP A 85 -1.36 -8.40 8.73
CA TRP A 85 -0.54 -8.28 9.92
C TRP A 85 -1.41 -7.86 11.10
N TRP A 86 -1.08 -8.37 12.27
CA TRP A 86 -1.82 -8.12 13.50
C TRP A 86 -0.94 -7.49 14.55
N ARG A 87 -1.56 -6.66 15.37
CA ARG A 87 -0.96 -6.12 16.61
C ARG A 87 -1.79 -6.57 17.80
N HIS A 88 -1.12 -7.11 18.81
CA HIS A 88 -1.78 -7.66 20.01
C HIS A 88 -2.07 -6.60 21.06
N ASP A 89 -1.14 -5.67 21.23
CA ASP A 89 -1.26 -4.51 22.10
C ASP A 89 -0.80 -3.25 21.35
N PHE A 90 -0.42 -2.16 22.02
CA PHE A 90 0.03 -0.93 21.36
C PHE A 90 1.56 -0.83 21.24
N GLU A 91 2.30 -1.78 21.79
CA GLU A 91 3.77 -1.77 21.90
C GLU A 91 4.42 -2.86 21.03
N THR A 92 3.69 -3.96 20.78
CA THR A 92 4.09 -5.07 19.92
C THR A 92 4.23 -4.66 18.47
N LEU A 93 5.27 -5.16 17.79
CA LEU A 93 5.41 -5.03 16.34
C LEU A 93 4.29 -5.77 15.60
N LEU A 94 4.07 -5.41 14.35
CA LEU A 94 3.12 -6.09 13.47
C LEU A 94 3.63 -7.50 13.14
N CYS A 95 2.82 -8.53 13.40
CA CYS A 95 3.15 -9.92 13.09
C CYS A 95 2.29 -10.44 11.93
N PRO A 96 2.84 -11.23 10.99
CA PRO A 96 2.10 -11.76 9.84
C PRO A 96 1.21 -12.98 10.18
N TYR A 97 0.93 -13.20 11.47
CA TYR A 97 0.04 -14.24 11.98
C TYR A 97 -0.62 -13.77 13.28
N LEU A 98 -1.71 -14.42 13.66
CA LEU A 98 -2.35 -14.24 14.97
C LEU A 98 -1.83 -15.33 15.93
N PRO A 99 -0.94 -15.02 16.90
CA PRO A 99 -0.52 -15.98 17.91
C PRO A 99 -1.69 -16.64 18.66
N PRO A 100 -1.55 -17.93 19.03
CA PRO A 100 -2.65 -18.72 19.62
C PRO A 100 -3.24 -18.13 20.90
N THR A 101 -2.45 -17.39 21.65
CA THR A 101 -2.85 -16.79 22.94
C THR A 101 -3.75 -15.57 22.79
N VAL A 102 -3.87 -15.00 21.59
CA VAL A 102 -4.56 -13.71 21.39
C VAL A 102 -5.94 -13.90 20.77
N LYS A 103 -6.97 -13.80 21.63
CA LYS A 103 -8.38 -13.90 21.22
C LYS A 103 -8.93 -12.63 20.56
N LYS A 104 -8.34 -11.46 20.83
CA LYS A 104 -8.83 -10.16 20.33
C LYS A 104 -7.68 -9.21 19.95
N PRO A 105 -7.18 -9.24 18.70
CA PRO A 105 -6.15 -8.30 18.25
C PRO A 105 -6.67 -6.86 18.32
N LYS A 106 -5.76 -5.91 18.61
CA LYS A 106 -6.06 -4.47 18.69
C LYS A 106 -6.04 -3.81 17.32
N GLU A 107 -5.15 -4.28 16.45
CA GLU A 107 -5.00 -3.78 15.09
C GLU A 107 -4.89 -4.94 14.11
N CYS A 108 -5.51 -4.78 12.94
CA CYS A 108 -5.32 -5.63 11.78
C CYS A 108 -5.01 -4.73 10.59
N THR A 109 -3.84 -4.91 10.01
CA THR A 109 -3.40 -4.24 8.80
C THR A 109 -3.52 -5.22 7.64
N LYS A 110 -4.22 -4.82 6.58
CA LYS A 110 -4.36 -5.62 5.35
C LYS A 110 -3.66 -4.90 4.20
N LEU A 111 -2.86 -5.63 3.43
CA LEU A 111 -2.20 -5.14 2.22
C LEU A 111 -2.97 -5.63 1.00
N PHE A 112 -3.35 -4.71 0.12
CA PHE A 112 -4.01 -5.04 -1.14
C PHE A 112 -3.15 -4.67 -2.33
N LEU A 113 -3.26 -5.47 -3.39
CA LEU A 113 -2.75 -5.10 -4.70
C LEU A 113 -3.70 -4.08 -5.33
N VAL A 114 -3.17 -3.00 -5.89
CA VAL A 114 -3.95 -2.04 -6.67
C VAL A 114 -3.34 -1.90 -8.04
N ARG A 115 -4.17 -2.09 -9.07
CA ARG A 115 -3.75 -1.96 -10.46
C ARG A 115 -3.93 -0.52 -10.90
N LEU A 116 -2.86 0.06 -11.43
CA LEU A 116 -2.91 1.38 -12.05
C LEU A 116 -3.32 1.25 -13.51
N PRO A 117 -4.11 2.20 -14.03
CA PRO A 117 -4.23 2.37 -15.47
C PRO A 117 -2.89 2.83 -16.05
N GLU A 118 -2.81 2.85 -17.37
CA GLU A 118 -1.61 3.22 -18.13
C GLU A 118 -1.10 4.60 -17.71
N SER A 119 -2.00 5.59 -17.68
CA SER A 119 -1.70 6.92 -17.16
C SER A 119 -2.64 7.28 -16.00
N ARG A 120 -2.06 7.75 -14.89
CA ARG A 120 -2.79 8.35 -13.76
C ARG A 120 -2.01 9.52 -13.19
N LYS A 121 -2.70 10.63 -12.95
CA LYS A 121 -2.15 11.79 -12.23
C LYS A 121 -2.30 11.58 -10.73
N PHE A 122 -1.26 11.94 -9.98
CA PHE A 122 -1.29 11.93 -8.51
C PHE A 122 -1.09 13.35 -7.97
N ILE A 123 -1.90 13.76 -6.99
CA ILE A 123 -1.60 14.91 -6.14
C ILE A 123 -1.04 14.40 -4.83
N VAL A 124 0.10 14.96 -4.43
CA VAL A 124 0.81 14.57 -3.21
C VAL A 124 0.85 15.78 -2.28
N PRO A 125 0.48 15.64 -0.99
CA PRO A 125 0.62 16.73 -0.02
C PRO A 125 2.05 17.26 0.05
N GLU A 126 2.23 18.57 0.25
CA GLU A 126 3.55 19.23 0.22
C GLU A 126 4.59 18.65 1.19
N ASN A 127 4.13 18.11 2.33
CA ASN A 127 5.01 17.49 3.32
C ASN A 127 5.41 16.04 2.98
N LEU A 128 4.97 15.51 1.85
CA LEU A 128 5.22 14.15 1.39
C LEU A 128 5.82 14.15 -0.02
N LYS A 129 6.65 13.13 -0.29
CA LYS A 129 7.10 12.81 -1.64
C LYS A 129 6.54 11.45 -2.05
N LEU A 130 6.06 11.35 -3.29
CA LEU A 130 5.68 10.06 -3.87
C LEU A 130 6.89 9.53 -4.64
N LEU A 131 7.35 8.33 -4.26
CA LEU A 131 8.52 7.68 -4.83
C LEU A 131 8.13 6.35 -5.46
N ALA A 132 8.68 6.06 -6.63
CA ALA A 132 8.71 4.70 -7.17
C ALA A 132 10.00 4.03 -6.70
N VAL A 133 9.89 3.01 -5.84
CA VAL A 133 11.05 2.32 -5.26
C VAL A 133 11.15 0.89 -5.84
N PRO A 134 12.30 0.49 -6.40
CA PRO A 134 12.48 -0.85 -6.96
C PRO A 134 12.21 -1.94 -5.93
N LEU A 135 11.56 -3.05 -6.32
CA LEU A 135 11.37 -4.18 -5.39
C LEU A 135 12.69 -4.75 -4.86
N SER A 136 13.77 -4.71 -5.66
CA SER A 136 15.12 -5.13 -5.25
C SER A 136 15.69 -4.29 -4.11
N GLN A 137 15.39 -2.99 -4.06
CA GLN A 137 15.82 -2.09 -2.98
C GLN A 137 15.01 -2.29 -1.69
N VAL A 138 13.75 -2.71 -1.84
CA VAL A 138 12.82 -2.91 -0.72
C VAL A 138 13.05 -4.27 -0.04
N HIS A 139 13.40 -5.30 -0.81
CA HIS A 139 13.53 -6.68 -0.37
C HIS A 139 14.44 -6.81 0.86
N GLU A 140 13.89 -7.39 1.93
CA GLU A 140 14.59 -7.67 3.20
C GLU A 140 15.20 -6.45 3.92
N ASN A 141 14.97 -5.23 3.42
CA ASN A 141 15.44 -4.00 4.05
C ASN A 141 14.46 -3.50 5.13
N HIS A 142 14.38 -4.28 6.20
CA HIS A 142 13.54 -4.00 7.37
C HIS A 142 13.95 -2.73 8.10
N LYS A 143 15.25 -2.37 8.06
CA LYS A 143 15.79 -1.20 8.75
C LYS A 143 15.24 0.10 8.17
N THR A 144 15.14 0.20 6.84
CA THR A 144 14.64 1.40 6.16
C THR A 144 13.13 1.38 6.00
N TYR A 145 12.56 0.25 5.58
CA TYR A 145 11.16 0.19 5.13
C TYR A 145 10.20 -0.46 6.14
N GLY A 146 10.73 -1.08 7.19
CA GLY A 146 9.94 -1.84 8.16
C GLY A 146 9.39 -3.16 7.59
N PRO A 147 8.87 -4.04 8.46
CA PRO A 147 8.60 -5.44 8.13
C PRO A 147 7.47 -5.66 7.12
N VAL A 148 6.52 -4.74 7.03
CA VAL A 148 5.40 -4.86 6.09
C VAL A 148 5.86 -4.56 4.67
N ILE A 149 6.60 -3.46 4.48
CA ILE A 149 7.03 -3.01 3.15
C ILE A 149 8.15 -3.92 2.63
N SER A 150 9.13 -4.29 3.48
CA SER A 150 10.25 -5.15 3.07
C SER A 150 9.84 -6.58 2.68
N GLY A 151 8.66 -7.04 3.11
CA GLY A 151 8.09 -8.33 2.74
C GLY A 151 7.23 -8.32 1.48
N VAL A 152 6.94 -7.15 0.90
CA VAL A 152 6.12 -7.04 -0.33
C VAL A 152 6.72 -7.84 -1.50
N PRO A 153 8.05 -7.81 -1.77
CA PRO A 153 8.62 -8.59 -2.87
C PRO A 153 8.30 -10.09 -2.79
N GLN A 154 8.37 -10.69 -1.60
CA GLN A 154 8.03 -12.10 -1.39
C GLN A 154 6.54 -12.36 -1.70
N LEU A 155 5.64 -11.48 -1.26
CA LEU A 155 4.19 -11.63 -1.52
C LEU A 155 3.84 -11.49 -3.00
N LEU A 156 4.64 -10.73 -3.75
CA LEU A 156 4.44 -10.54 -5.18
C LEU A 156 5.08 -11.63 -6.05
N SER A 157 5.92 -12.49 -5.49
CA SER A 157 6.63 -13.54 -6.24
C SER A 157 5.70 -14.54 -6.95
N LYS A 158 4.45 -14.68 -6.49
CA LYS A 158 3.44 -15.55 -7.11
C LYS A 158 2.80 -14.97 -8.38
N TYR A 159 3.07 -13.71 -8.72
CA TYR A 159 2.48 -13.05 -9.90
C TYR A 159 3.45 -13.03 -11.06
N SER A 160 2.94 -13.33 -12.26
CA SER A 160 3.63 -13.02 -13.50
C SER A 160 3.60 -11.50 -13.74
N ILE A 161 4.77 -10.89 -13.73
CA ILE A 161 4.94 -9.46 -14.02
C ILE A 161 5.28 -9.36 -15.51
N ASN A 162 4.30 -8.94 -16.31
CA ASN A 162 4.52 -8.67 -17.72
C ASN A 162 5.26 -7.34 -17.83
N ILE A 163 6.55 -7.41 -18.08
CA ILE A 163 7.34 -6.27 -18.53
C ILE A 163 7.08 -6.19 -20.03
N ILE A 164 6.39 -5.15 -20.45
CA ILE A 164 6.16 -4.90 -21.88
C ILE A 164 7.45 -4.28 -22.40
N ASP A 165 8.25 -5.10 -23.09
CA ASP A 165 9.34 -4.59 -23.92
C ASP A 165 8.71 -3.85 -25.10
N ILE A 166 9.07 -2.58 -25.29
CA ILE A 166 8.73 -1.78 -26.47
C ILE A 166 9.97 -1.77 -27.37
#